data_AF-A0A3A8JKS8-F1
#
_entry.id   AF-A0A3A8JKS8-F1
#
_cell.length_a   1.000
_cell.length_b   1.000
_cell.length_c   1.000
_cell.angle_alpha   90.00
_cell.angle_beta   90.00
_cell.angle_gamma   90.00
#
_symmetry.space_group_name_H-M   'P 1'
#
loop_
_entity.id
_entity.type
_entity.pdbx_description
1 polymer ?
#
loop_
_entity_poly.entity_id
_entity_poly.type
_entity_poly.pdbx_seq_one_letter_code
_entity_poly.pdbx_strand_id
1 'polypeptide(L)' 'MDVKDATVQAALRQACDDAGLPQSLRSCVYPLLRDPEGDWAPCCGGGCMPCSSTLADVALRTLELLGTPRRSPLPPG' A
#
# COMPACT_ATOMS: atom_id res chain seq x y z
N MET A 1 4.38 10.62 6.63
CA MET A 1 2.99 10.23 6.94
C MET A 1 3.01 9.45 8.23
N ASP A 2 2.17 9.80 9.20
CA ASP A 2 2.04 9.03 10.43
C ASP A 2 0.97 7.95 10.24
N VAL A 3 1.37 6.68 10.24
CA VAL A 3 0.44 5.56 10.01
C VAL A 3 -0.53 5.33 11.17
N LYS A 4 -0.32 5.98 12.32
CA LYS A 4 -1.24 5.91 13.46
C LYS A 4 -2.31 7.00 13.40
N ASP A 5 -2.19 7.96 12.49
CA ASP A 5 -3.22 8.96 12.26
C ASP A 5 -4.56 8.31 11.91
N ALA A 6 -5.65 8.79 12.51
CA ALA A 6 -6.97 8.21 12.34
C ALA A 6 -7.44 8.29 10.87
N THR A 7 -7.04 9.33 10.14
CA THR A 7 -7.37 9.54 8.73
C THR A 7 -6.64 8.52 7.86
N VAL A 8 -5.35 8.29 8.12
CA VAL A 8 -4.55 7.29 7.42
C VAL A 8 -5.09 5.89 7.68
N GLN A 9 -5.43 5.59 8.94
CA GLN A 9 -6.03 4.32 9.33
C GLN A 9 -7.41 4.10 8.68
N ALA A 10 -8.22 5.14 8.51
CA ALA A 10 -9.51 5.06 7.82
C ALA A 10 -9.34 4.81 6.32
N ALA A 11 -8.45 5.56 5.66
CA ALA A 11 -8.13 5.39 4.25
C ALA A 11 -7.54 3.99 3.96
N LEU A 12 -6.63 3.52 4.82
CA LEU A 12 -6.05 2.18 4.71
C LEU A 12 -7.10 1.08 4.89
N ARG A 13 -8.03 1.26 5.84
CA ARG A 13 -9.16 0.35 6.03
C ARG A 13 -9.95 0.19 4.74
N GLN A 14 -10.36 1.31 4.16
CA GLN A 14 -11.12 1.34 2.93
C GLN A 14 -10.36 0.70 1.76
N ALA A 15 -9.09 1.06 1.59
CA ALA A 15 -8.25 0.48 0.53
C ALA A 15 -8.08 -1.04 0.68
N CYS A 16 -7.95 -1.55 1.91
CA CYS A 16 -7.91 -2.99 2.16
C CYS A 16 -9.22 -3.68 1.81
N ASP A 17 -10.36 -3.11 2.20
CA ASP A 17 -11.68 -3.64 1.89
C ASP A 17 -11.92 -3.65 0.36
N ASP A 18 -11.54 -2.58 -0.35
CA ASP A 18 -11.62 -2.49 -1.82
C ASP A 18 -10.74 -3.55 -2.52
N ALA A 19 -9.53 -3.79 -2.01
CA ALA A 19 -8.60 -4.76 -2.58
C ALA A 19 -8.83 -6.21 -2.10
N GLY A 20 -9.77 -6.43 -1.18
CA GLY A 20 -9.99 -7.72 -0.53
C GLY A 20 -8.83 -8.18 0.36
N LEU A 21 -7.96 -7.28 0.82
CA LEU A 21 -6.85 -7.59 1.70
C LEU A 21 -7.34 -7.79 3.14
N PRO A 22 -7.07 -8.94 3.79
CA PRO A 22 -7.40 -9.16 5.18
C PRO A 22 -6.87 -8.07 6.11
N GLN A 23 -7.70 -7.63 7.06
CA GLN A 23 -7.34 -6.57 8.02
C GLN A 23 -6.06 -6.88 8.81
N SER A 24 -5.80 -8.17 9.06
CA SER A 24 -4.61 -8.66 9.76
C SER A 24 -3.31 -8.38 9.00
N LEU A 25 -3.38 -8.13 7.68
CA LEU A 25 -2.22 -7.86 6.81
C LEU A 25 -1.96 -6.36 6.61
N ARG A 26 -2.77 -5.48 7.23
CA ARG A 26 -2.59 -4.01 7.14
C ARG A 26 -1.23 -3.54 7.60
N SER A 27 -0.66 -4.18 8.62
CA SER A 27 0.67 -3.84 9.12
C SER A 27 1.77 -4.02 8.08
N CYS A 28 1.57 -4.89 7.08
CA CYS A 28 2.50 -5.06 5.97
C CYS A 28 2.51 -3.86 5.01
N VAL A 29 1.47 -3.02 5.03
CA VAL A 29 1.33 -1.83 4.17
C VAL A 29 1.96 -0.59 4.79
N TYR A 30 2.12 -0.55 6.12
CA TYR A 30 2.76 0.58 6.82
C TYR A 30 4.14 0.99 6.27
N PRO A 31 5.10 0.07 6.02
CA PRO A 31 6.36 0.45 5.39
C PRO A 31 6.14 1.06 4.00
N LEU A 32 5.23 0.53 3.19
CA LEU A 32 4.92 1.07 1.85
C LEU A 32 4.35 2.49 1.88
N LEU A 33 3.61 2.86 2.95
CA LEU A 33 3.12 4.23 3.14
C LEU A 33 4.23 5.19 3.63
N ARG A 34 5.30 4.65 4.21
CA ARG A 34 6.43 5.42 4.73
C ARG A 34 7.51 5.61 3.66
N ASP A 35 7.89 4.52 3.02
CA ASP A 35 8.99 4.40 2.05
C ASP A 35 8.52 4.71 0.62
N PRO A 36 9.40 5.25 -0.23
CA PRO A 36 9.08 5.51 -1.64
C PRO A 36 8.86 4.19 -2.43
N GLU A 37 8.05 4.23 -3.48
CA GLU A 37 7.72 3.06 -4.34
C GLU A 37 8.94 2.34 -4.91
N GLY A 38 10.06 3.05 -5.10
CA GLY A 38 11.29 2.46 -5.61
C GLY A 38 11.91 1.38 -4.72
N ASP A 39 11.56 1.34 -3.43
CA ASP A 39 12.04 0.34 -2.46
C ASP A 39 11.06 -0.82 -2.26
N TRP A 40 9.94 -0.86 -3.00
CA TRP A 40 8.92 -1.88 -2.82
C TRP A 40 9.37 -3.22 -3.39
N ALA A 41 9.17 -4.30 -2.62
CA ALA A 41 9.53 -5.64 -3.07
C ALA A 41 8.71 -6.03 -4.32
N PRO A 42 9.36 -6.51 -5.40
CA PRO A 42 8.65 -6.91 -6.61
C PRO A 42 7.72 -8.10 -6.32
N CYS A 43 6.59 -8.14 -7.02
CA CYS A 43 5.68 -9.27 -6.93
C CYS A 43 6.33 -10.53 -7.50
N CYS A 44 6.26 -11.64 -6.74
CA CYS A 44 6.81 -12.94 -7.13
C CYS A 44 6.09 -13.56 -8.35
N GLY A 45 4.94 -13.02 -8.78
CA GLY A 45 4.09 -13.56 -9.85
C GLY A 45 3.38 -14.88 -9.52
N GLY A 46 3.67 -15.48 -8.36
CA GLY A 46 3.18 -16.81 -7.96
C GLY A 46 1.96 -16.83 -7.03
N GLY A 47 1.28 -15.70 -6.81
CA GLY A 47 0.13 -15.65 -5.88
C GLY A 47 0.52 -15.86 -4.40
N CYS A 48 1.78 -15.59 -4.05
CA CYS A 48 2.26 -15.63 -2.67
C CYS A 48 1.42 -14.69 -1.78
N MET A 49 0.99 -15.13 -0.60
CA MET A 49 0.17 -14.32 0.33
C MET A 49 1.00 -13.90 1.56
N PRO A 50 1.10 -12.59 1.89
CA PRO A 50 0.52 -11.44 1.19
C PRO A 50 1.25 -11.14 -0.13
N CYS A 51 0.48 -10.90 -1.19
CA CYS A 51 1.05 -10.60 -2.50
C CYS A 51 1.53 -9.15 -2.51
N SER A 52 2.81 -8.93 -2.87
CA SER A 52 3.40 -7.59 -2.90
C SER A 52 2.64 -6.64 -3.82
N SER A 53 2.06 -7.13 -4.92
CA SER A 53 1.22 -6.31 -5.80
C SER A 53 -0.06 -5.85 -5.09
N THR A 54 -0.75 -6.74 -4.36
CA THR A 54 -1.93 -6.34 -3.58
C THR A 54 -1.57 -5.34 -2.49
N LEU A 55 -0.43 -5.52 -1.80
CA LEU A 55 0.03 -4.54 -0.80
C LEU A 55 0.36 -3.18 -1.44
N ALA A 56 0.95 -3.17 -2.63
CA ALA A 56 1.24 -1.98 -3.42
C ALA A 56 -0.04 -1.26 -3.88
N ASP A 57 -1.02 -1.99 -4.41
CA ASP A 57 -2.34 -1.46 -4.79
C ASP A 57 -3.04 -0.80 -3.59
N VAL A 58 -3.03 -1.47 -2.43
CA VAL A 58 -3.61 -0.90 -1.19
C VAL A 58 -2.86 0.37 -0.77
N ALA A 59 -1.53 0.38 -0.84
CA ALA A 59 -0.73 1.55 -0.49
C ALA A 59 -1.04 2.74 -1.42
N LEU A 60 -1.05 2.51 -2.74
CA LEU A 60 -1.41 3.52 -3.74
C LEU A 60 -2.81 4.07 -3.50
N ARG A 61 -3.80 3.19 -3.33
CA ARG A 61 -5.19 3.59 -3.10
C ARG A 61 -5.35 4.41 -1.83
N THR A 62 -4.64 4.04 -0.77
CA THR A 62 -4.61 4.79 0.49
C THR A 62 -4.08 6.21 0.26
N LEU A 63 -3.02 6.37 -0.54
CA LEU A 63 -2.42 7.67 -0.84
C LEU A 63 -3.32 8.55 -1.73
N GLU A 64 -4.04 7.95 -2.68
CA GLU A 64 -5.07 8.64 -3.46
C GLU A 64 -6.18 9.19 -2.57
N LEU A 65 -6.70 8.36 -1.64
CA LEU A 65 -7.75 8.75 -0.69
C LEU A 65 -7.30 9.88 0.23
N LEU A 66 -6.02 9.91 0.59
CA LEU A 66 -5.42 10.97 1.41
C LEU A 66 -5.10 12.24 0.61
N GLY A 67 -5.40 12.28 -0.70
CA GLY A 67 -5.12 13.43 -1.56
C GLY A 67 -3.61 13.69 -1.74
N THR A 68 -2.77 12.70 -1.45
CA THR A 68 -1.31 12.76 -1.59
C THR A 68 -0.83 11.67 -2.54
N PRO A 69 -1.28 11.69 -3.81
CA PRO A 69 -0.85 10.69 -4.78
C PRO A 69 0.67 10.74 -4.90
N ARG A 70 1.36 9.75 -4.34
CA ARG A 70 2.79 9.59 -4.59
C ARG A 70 2.90 9.14 -6.05
N ARG A 71 3.30 10.09 -6.88
CA ARG A 71 3.61 9.87 -8.29
C ARG A 71 5.13 9.90 -8.38
N SER A 72 5.78 8.80 -8.01
CA SER A 72 7.16 8.60 -8.41
C SER A 72 7.14 7.73 -9.67
N PRO A 73 7.75 8.14 -10.79
CA PRO A 73 7.89 7.25 -11.93
C PRO A 73 8.81 6.10 -11.52
N LEU A 74 8.34 4.86 -11.63
CA LEU A 74 9.19 3.67 -11.63
C LEU A 74 10.29 3.87 -12.69
N PRO A 75 11.59 3.87 -12.35
CA PRO A 75 12.62 3.80 -13.38
C PRO A 75 12.47 2.46 -14.12
N PRO A 76 12.59 2.45 -15.46
CA PRO A 76 12.65 1.19 -16.19
C PRO A 76 13.88 0.42 -15.73
N GLY A 77 13.66 -0.77 -15.17
CA GLY A 77 14.72 -1.75 -14.92
C GLY A 77 15.31 -2.32 -16.20
#